data_AF-A0A2J8A5H0-F1
#
_entry.id   AF-A0A2J8A5H0-F1
#
_cell.length_a   1.000
_cell.length_b   1.000
_cell.length_c   1.000
_cell.angle_alpha   90.00
_cell.angle_beta   90.00
_cell.angle_gamma   90.00
#
_symmetry.space_group_name_H-M   'P 1'
#
loop_
_entity.id
_entity.type
_entity.pdbx_description
1 polymer ?
#
loop_
_entity_poly.entity_id
_entity_poly.type
_entity_poly.pdbx_seq_one_letter_code
_entity_poly.pdbx_strand_id
1 'polypeptide(L)'
;MWQRRVYTRRQACPPASPPPQLQHHAVAAASSSSDPSRSWLPEIVERFAKSLTPNEVAGTLRLVNKASAAQFRGPKHTTIRLSQPVPHHAFVRRWAGPGAMHSLARKQRRELLCLTARSGVIANLELLLGRGDMPPSKDDDIFRAAASAGHKETCGWLLAKSCPEADRWKAAASAAAGGHVALMDWLLLHAAPLMEGDVTDEEVTLMAGAANGCDLRTLQRLHHTHMEGRRARTVRGRDEMERIISAAAGSLTADWQAKVEWLEARGYPRTASSCDGAPAACAPDALPRMQ
;
A
#
# COMPACT_ATOMS: atom_id res chain seq x y z
N MET A 1 31.98 22.68 -66.43
CA MET A 1 32.21 21.35 -67.05
C MET A 1 30.88 20.85 -67.60
N TRP A 2 30.86 20.58 -68.92
CA TRP A 2 29.84 19.92 -69.73
C TRP A 2 28.40 20.46 -69.77
N GLN A 3 28.15 21.21 -70.84
CA GLN A 3 26.86 21.41 -71.52
C GLN A 3 26.39 20.14 -72.25
N ARG A 4 25.07 20.10 -72.54
CA ARG A 4 24.33 19.58 -73.73
C ARG A 4 23.09 18.79 -73.26
N ARG A 5 21.89 18.88 -73.84
CA ARG A 5 21.41 19.46 -75.11
C ARG A 5 19.88 19.67 -75.03
N VAL A 6 19.39 20.38 -76.03
CA VAL A 6 18.10 21.07 -76.20
C VAL A 6 17.11 20.23 -77.03
N TYR A 7 15.81 20.29 -76.65
CA TYR A 7 14.54 20.14 -77.42
C TYR A 7 14.25 18.78 -78.12
N THR A 8 13.02 18.32 -78.41
CA THR A 8 11.72 18.98 -78.65
C THR A 8 10.55 17.98 -78.50
N ARG A 9 9.35 18.54 -78.29
CA ARG A 9 7.99 17.95 -78.22
C ARG A 9 7.55 17.17 -79.47
N ARG A 10 6.76 16.09 -79.32
CA ARG A 10 5.53 15.79 -80.13
C ARG A 10 4.75 14.54 -79.69
N GLN A 11 3.46 14.78 -79.43
CA GLN A 11 2.24 14.04 -79.82
C GLN A 11 1.90 12.63 -79.29
N ALA A 12 0.61 12.49 -79.01
CA ALA A 12 -0.11 11.40 -78.35
C ALA A 12 -0.57 10.28 -79.31
N CYS A 13 -0.90 9.12 -78.73
CA CYS A 13 -1.73 8.06 -79.32
C CYS A 13 -2.57 7.35 -78.22
N PRO A 14 -3.68 6.67 -78.59
CA PRO A 14 -4.94 6.54 -77.82
C PRO A 14 -5.03 5.25 -76.96
N PRO A 15 -6.13 4.99 -76.21
CA PRO A 15 -6.16 3.98 -75.15
C PRO A 15 -6.49 2.58 -75.67
N ALA A 16 -5.94 1.55 -74.99
CA ALA A 16 -6.23 0.14 -75.24
C ALA A 16 -7.28 -0.41 -74.25
N SER A 17 -8.15 -1.27 -74.77
CA SER A 17 -9.41 -1.82 -74.24
C SER A 17 -9.33 -2.59 -72.91
N PRO A 18 -10.44 -2.73 -72.16
CA PRO A 18 -10.47 -3.51 -70.92
C PRO A 18 -10.64 -5.02 -71.18
N PRO A 19 -9.98 -5.91 -70.41
CA PRO A 19 -10.32 -7.33 -70.35
C PRO A 19 -11.46 -7.63 -69.36
N PRO A 20 -12.11 -8.80 -69.47
CA PRO A 20 -13.50 -9.02 -69.08
C PRO A 20 -13.70 -9.32 -67.58
N GLN A 21 -14.87 -8.91 -67.08
CA GLN A 21 -15.39 -9.27 -65.76
C GLN A 21 -15.65 -10.79 -65.68
N LEU A 22 -14.88 -11.48 -64.84
CA LEU A 22 -15.22 -12.82 -64.35
C LEU A 22 -15.93 -12.67 -63.00
N GLN A 23 -17.24 -12.92 -63.03
CA GLN A 23 -18.10 -13.07 -61.87
C GLN A 23 -17.64 -14.29 -61.05
N HIS A 24 -16.92 -14.07 -59.96
CA HIS A 24 -16.79 -15.08 -58.93
C HIS A 24 -17.98 -15.02 -57.99
N HIS A 25 -18.76 -16.09 -58.06
CA HIS A 25 -19.90 -16.41 -57.24
C HIS A 25 -19.57 -16.24 -55.75
N ALA A 26 -20.48 -15.55 -55.06
CA ALA A 26 -20.51 -15.51 -53.61
C ALA A 26 -20.73 -16.93 -53.08
N VAL A 27 -19.63 -17.61 -52.74
CA VAL A 27 -19.69 -18.70 -51.76
C VAL A 27 -20.00 -18.01 -50.45
N ALA A 28 -21.21 -18.21 -49.94
CA ALA A 28 -21.57 -17.89 -48.57
C ALA A 28 -20.65 -18.70 -47.65
N ALA A 29 -19.48 -18.15 -47.36
CA ALA A 29 -18.77 -18.48 -46.15
C ALA A 29 -19.70 -18.04 -45.02
N ALA A 30 -20.41 -19.01 -44.45
CA ALA A 30 -20.85 -18.91 -43.07
C ALA A 30 -19.58 -18.71 -42.24
N SER A 31 -19.12 -17.46 -42.18
CA SER A 31 -18.22 -17.01 -41.15
C SER A 31 -19.01 -17.13 -39.86
N SER A 32 -18.89 -18.27 -39.19
CA SER A 32 -18.86 -18.26 -37.74
C SER A 32 -17.67 -17.35 -37.38
N SER A 33 -17.89 -16.03 -37.42
CA SER A 33 -17.06 -15.09 -36.70
C SER A 33 -17.34 -15.40 -35.24
N SER A 34 -16.68 -16.44 -34.75
CA SER A 34 -16.58 -16.78 -33.35
C SER A 34 -15.94 -15.55 -32.73
N ASP A 35 -16.77 -14.61 -32.29
CA ASP A 35 -16.34 -13.41 -31.63
C ASP A 35 -15.44 -13.88 -30.48
N PRO A 36 -14.12 -13.57 -30.49
CA PRO A 36 -13.20 -14.09 -29.50
C PRO A 36 -13.61 -13.71 -28.06
N SER A 37 -14.50 -12.71 -27.89
CA SER A 37 -15.13 -12.41 -26.60
C SER A 37 -16.06 -13.51 -26.06
N ARG A 38 -16.50 -14.47 -26.89
CA ARG A 38 -17.28 -15.66 -26.47
C ARG A 38 -16.44 -16.79 -25.88
N SER A 39 -15.11 -16.74 -25.98
CA SER A 39 -14.21 -17.70 -25.30
C SER A 39 -14.19 -17.50 -23.77
N TRP A 40 -14.68 -16.35 -23.31
CA TRP A 40 -14.83 -16.00 -21.89
C TRP A 40 -16.22 -16.41 -21.40
N LEU A 41 -16.39 -17.69 -21.11
CA LEU A 41 -17.62 -18.18 -20.45
C LEU A 41 -17.75 -17.51 -19.07
N PRO A 42 -18.88 -16.88 -18.73
CA PRO A 42 -19.06 -16.14 -17.48
C PRO A 42 -18.65 -16.91 -16.23
N GLU A 43 -18.86 -18.23 -16.23
CA GLU A 43 -18.52 -19.15 -15.13
C GLU A 43 -17.01 -19.26 -14.93
N ILE A 44 -16.24 -19.29 -16.04
CA ILE A 44 -14.77 -19.32 -16.01
C ILE A 44 -14.24 -18.00 -15.47
N VAL A 45 -14.80 -16.89 -15.94
CA VAL A 45 -14.41 -15.53 -15.52
C VAL A 45 -14.68 -15.34 -14.01
N GLU A 46 -15.81 -15.84 -13.51
CA GLU A 46 -16.13 -15.79 -12.08
C GLU A 46 -15.15 -16.63 -11.25
N ARG A 47 -14.74 -17.80 -11.77
CA ARG A 47 -13.73 -18.64 -11.10
C ARG A 47 -12.39 -17.93 -11.00
N PHE A 48 -11.96 -17.23 -12.05
CA PHE A 48 -10.78 -16.36 -11.99
C PHE A 48 -10.96 -15.23 -10.97
N ALA A 49 -12.11 -14.55 -10.97
CA ALA A 49 -12.37 -13.46 -10.03
C ALA A 49 -12.26 -13.89 -8.55
N LYS A 50 -12.69 -15.12 -8.22
CA LYS A 50 -12.56 -15.69 -6.86
C LYS A 50 -11.11 -15.92 -6.42
N SER A 51 -10.20 -16.09 -7.38
CA SER A 51 -8.76 -16.27 -7.12
C SER A 51 -7.96 -14.96 -7.12
N LEU A 52 -8.57 -13.85 -7.53
CA LEU A 52 -7.93 -12.55 -7.66
C LEU A 52 -8.25 -11.63 -6.48
N THR A 53 -7.37 -10.67 -6.22
CA THR A 53 -7.66 -9.60 -5.26
C THR A 53 -8.76 -8.67 -5.80
N PRO A 54 -9.49 -7.95 -4.93
CA PRO A 54 -10.50 -6.99 -5.39
C PRO A 54 -9.97 -5.95 -6.37
N ASN A 55 -8.73 -5.49 -6.16
CA ASN A 55 -8.06 -4.53 -7.04
C ASN A 55 -7.66 -5.15 -8.38
N GLU A 56 -7.26 -6.42 -8.43
CA GLU A 56 -7.01 -7.15 -9.69
C GLU A 56 -8.30 -7.32 -10.50
N VAL A 57 -9.41 -7.65 -9.85
CA VAL A 57 -10.71 -7.72 -10.52
C VAL A 57 -11.09 -6.36 -11.09
N ALA A 58 -10.96 -5.29 -10.30
CA ALA A 58 -11.36 -3.95 -10.70
C ALA A 58 -10.46 -3.29 -11.75
N GLY A 59 -9.14 -3.50 -11.63
CA GLY A 59 -8.10 -2.86 -12.43
C GLY A 59 -7.65 -3.66 -13.65
N THR A 60 -7.86 -4.98 -13.64
CA THR A 60 -7.44 -5.90 -14.70
C THR A 60 -8.64 -6.64 -15.30
N LEU A 61 -9.25 -7.57 -14.56
CA LEU A 61 -10.23 -8.52 -15.10
C LEU A 61 -11.46 -7.83 -15.72
N ARG A 62 -12.02 -6.84 -15.01
CA ARG A 62 -13.19 -6.07 -15.47
C ARG A 62 -12.92 -5.31 -16.77
N LEU A 63 -11.66 -4.98 -17.04
CA LEU A 63 -11.27 -4.12 -18.16
C LEU A 63 -10.77 -4.90 -19.38
N VAL A 64 -10.82 -6.24 -19.35
CA VAL A 64 -10.40 -7.10 -20.46
C VAL A 64 -11.34 -6.97 -21.65
N ASN A 65 -12.66 -7.01 -21.43
CA ASN A 65 -13.66 -6.89 -22.50
C ASN A 65 -15.01 -6.36 -21.98
N LYS A 66 -15.94 -6.03 -22.90
CA LYS A 66 -17.27 -5.49 -22.57
C LYS A 66 -18.13 -6.45 -21.74
N ALA A 67 -18.01 -7.76 -21.95
CA ALA A 67 -18.76 -8.77 -21.21
C ALA A 67 -18.31 -8.85 -19.74
N SER A 68 -17.00 -8.85 -19.50
CA SER A 68 -16.39 -8.81 -18.17
C SER A 68 -16.73 -7.49 -17.46
N ALA A 69 -16.72 -6.37 -18.19
CA ALA A 69 -17.16 -5.08 -17.66
C ALA A 69 -18.64 -5.09 -17.26
N ALA A 70 -19.48 -5.86 -17.97
CA ALA A 70 -20.90 -6.02 -17.64
C ALA A 70 -21.13 -6.94 -16.44
N GLN A 71 -20.36 -8.02 -16.33
CA GLN A 71 -20.42 -8.97 -15.22
C GLN A 71 -19.99 -8.33 -13.90
N PHE A 72 -18.97 -7.47 -13.92
CA PHE A 72 -18.39 -6.85 -12.72
C PHE A 72 -18.73 -5.35 -12.58
N ARG A 73 -20.01 -4.98 -12.68
CA ARG A 73 -20.46 -3.58 -12.54
C ARG A 73 -20.62 -3.10 -11.10
N GLY A 74 -20.76 -4.02 -10.14
CA GLY A 74 -21.01 -3.67 -8.75
C GLY A 74 -19.88 -2.84 -8.12
N PRO A 75 -20.18 -2.01 -7.10
CA PRO A 75 -19.20 -1.14 -6.44
C PRO A 75 -17.98 -1.89 -5.90
N LYS A 76 -18.16 -3.15 -5.48
CA LYS A 76 -17.11 -4.06 -5.03
C LYS A 76 -16.05 -4.37 -6.11
N HIS A 77 -16.38 -4.22 -7.38
CA HIS A 77 -15.50 -4.53 -8.52
C HIS A 77 -15.13 -3.30 -9.36
N THR A 78 -15.59 -2.10 -8.96
CA THR A 78 -15.25 -0.84 -9.64
C THR A 78 -14.39 0.07 -8.77
N THR A 79 -14.43 -0.11 -7.45
CA THR A 79 -13.65 0.68 -6.50
C THR A 79 -12.28 0.06 -6.27
N ILE A 80 -11.20 0.82 -6.50
CA ILE A 80 -9.82 0.43 -6.19
C ILE A 80 -9.45 0.96 -4.81
N ARG A 81 -8.97 0.08 -3.93
CA ARG A 81 -8.47 0.44 -2.59
C ARG A 81 -6.94 0.58 -2.64
N LEU A 82 -6.43 1.80 -2.57
CA LEU A 82 -4.99 2.09 -2.69
C LEU A 82 -4.14 1.50 -1.56
N SER A 83 -4.72 1.22 -0.39
CA SER A 83 -4.04 0.52 0.72
C SER A 83 -3.86 -0.98 0.50
N GLN A 84 -4.44 -1.54 -0.56
CA GLN A 84 -4.23 -2.93 -0.98
C GLN A 84 -3.42 -2.96 -2.27
N PRO A 85 -2.71 -4.06 -2.58
CA PRO A 85 -1.93 -4.17 -3.81
C PRO A 85 -2.75 -3.77 -5.04
N VAL A 86 -2.29 -2.74 -5.77
CA VAL A 86 -2.90 -2.29 -7.02
C VAL A 86 -2.04 -2.80 -8.18
N PRO A 87 -2.65 -3.43 -9.22
CA PRO A 87 -1.91 -3.91 -10.38
C PRO A 87 -1.13 -2.77 -11.04
N HIS A 88 0.16 -2.98 -11.35
CA HIS A 88 1.05 -1.90 -11.76
C HIS A 88 0.56 -1.16 -13.01
N HIS A 89 0.09 -1.88 -14.04
CA HIS A 89 -0.45 -1.27 -15.26
C HIS A 89 -1.67 -0.38 -14.98
N ALA A 90 -2.55 -0.79 -14.07
CA ALA A 90 -3.73 -0.02 -13.70
C ALA A 90 -3.33 1.25 -12.93
N PHE A 91 -2.31 1.14 -12.07
CA PHE A 91 -1.74 2.26 -11.33
C PHE A 91 -1.06 3.27 -12.27
N VAL A 92 -0.20 2.79 -13.18
CA VAL A 92 0.45 3.58 -14.23
C VAL A 92 -0.59 4.35 -15.05
N ARG A 93 -1.64 3.67 -15.53
CA ARG A 93 -2.69 4.32 -16.32
C ARG A 93 -3.36 5.47 -15.57
N ARG A 94 -3.48 5.40 -14.25
CA ARG A 94 -4.09 6.46 -13.43
C ARG A 94 -3.12 7.58 -13.09
N TRP A 95 -1.85 7.24 -12.79
CA TRP A 95 -0.93 8.16 -12.11
C TRP A 95 0.32 8.55 -12.90
N ALA A 96 0.59 7.93 -14.06
CA ALA A 96 1.78 8.26 -14.86
C ALA A 96 1.62 9.54 -15.69
N GLY A 97 0.39 9.90 -16.07
CA GLY A 97 0.12 11.02 -16.98
C GLY A 97 0.66 12.37 -16.47
N PRO A 98 1.10 13.27 -17.38
CA PRO A 98 1.39 14.66 -17.06
C PRO A 98 0.15 15.29 -16.42
N GLY A 99 0.30 15.82 -15.22
CA GLY A 99 -0.79 16.47 -14.50
C GLY A 99 -1.76 15.56 -13.74
N ALA A 100 -1.48 14.26 -13.63
CA ALA A 100 -2.25 13.36 -12.75
C ALA A 100 -2.32 13.86 -11.29
N MET A 101 -1.33 14.65 -10.85
CA MET A 101 -1.28 15.23 -9.51
C MET A 101 -1.90 16.63 -9.41
N HIS A 102 -2.23 17.31 -10.51
CA HIS A 102 -2.68 18.71 -10.49
C HIS A 102 -3.98 18.90 -9.71
N SER A 103 -4.90 17.93 -9.76
CA SER A 103 -6.14 17.97 -8.99
C SER A 103 -5.98 17.58 -7.52
N LEU A 104 -4.80 17.09 -7.11
CA LEU A 104 -4.53 16.67 -5.75
C LEU A 104 -3.84 17.76 -4.95
N ALA A 105 -4.41 18.10 -3.80
CA ALA A 105 -3.76 18.93 -2.79
C ALA A 105 -2.55 18.22 -2.17
N ARG A 106 -1.62 18.99 -1.59
CA ARG A 106 -0.39 18.44 -0.98
C ARG A 106 -0.66 17.34 0.05
N LYS A 107 -1.70 17.49 0.88
CA LYS A 107 -2.14 16.46 1.85
C LYS A 107 -2.55 15.15 1.17
N GLN A 108 -3.32 15.24 0.08
CA GLN A 108 -3.78 14.08 -0.69
C GLN A 108 -2.63 13.37 -1.40
N ARG A 109 -1.64 14.12 -1.92
CA ARG A 109 -0.43 13.52 -2.53
C ARG A 109 0.40 12.74 -1.50
N ARG A 110 0.51 13.25 -0.27
CA ARG A 110 1.16 12.52 0.84
C ARG A 110 0.37 11.27 1.22
N GLU A 111 -0.95 11.37 1.31
CA GLU A 111 -1.80 10.22 1.60
C GLU A 111 -1.70 9.14 0.51
N LEU A 112 -1.66 9.54 -0.77
CA LEU A 112 -1.41 8.63 -1.89
C LEU A 112 -0.08 7.88 -1.74
N LEU A 113 1.01 8.56 -1.36
CA LEU A 113 2.31 7.91 -1.08
C LEU A 113 2.20 6.90 0.07
N CYS A 114 1.59 7.30 1.18
CA CYS A 114 1.44 6.45 2.36
C CYS A 114 0.57 5.21 2.07
N LEU A 115 -0.54 5.38 1.34
CA LEU A 115 -1.41 4.29 0.93
C LEU A 115 -0.67 3.33 -0.03
N THR A 116 0.10 3.88 -0.97
CA THR A 116 0.89 3.06 -1.90
C THR A 116 1.98 2.28 -1.16
N ALA A 117 2.65 2.89 -0.19
CA ALA A 117 3.61 2.19 0.67
C ALA A 117 2.94 1.09 1.53
N ARG A 118 1.76 1.37 2.08
CA ARG A 118 0.90 0.40 2.78
C ARG A 118 0.39 -0.74 1.91
N SER A 119 0.49 -0.63 0.58
CA SER A 119 0.11 -1.71 -0.34
C SER A 119 1.24 -2.69 -0.60
N GLY A 120 2.49 -2.31 -0.30
CA GLY A 120 3.68 -3.13 -0.52
C GLY A 120 4.14 -3.26 -1.97
N VAL A 121 3.51 -2.55 -2.92
CA VAL A 121 3.87 -2.64 -4.35
C VAL A 121 4.98 -1.63 -4.67
N ILE A 122 6.24 -2.07 -4.58
CA ILE A 122 7.44 -1.25 -4.79
C ILE A 122 7.39 -0.50 -6.13
N ALA A 123 7.00 -1.15 -7.22
CA ALA A 123 6.92 -0.53 -8.55
C ALA A 123 5.96 0.68 -8.61
N ASN A 124 4.85 0.63 -7.85
CA ASN A 124 3.91 1.75 -7.76
C ASN A 124 4.50 2.90 -6.92
N LEU A 125 5.22 2.56 -5.85
CA LEU A 125 5.89 3.54 -5.01
C LEU A 125 7.04 4.22 -5.75
N GLU A 126 7.82 3.47 -6.51
CA GLU A 126 8.85 3.96 -7.44
C GLU A 126 8.29 4.94 -8.45
N LEU A 127 7.16 4.60 -9.07
CA LEU A 127 6.50 5.48 -10.02
C LEU A 127 6.14 6.82 -9.39
N LEU A 128 5.61 6.82 -8.16
CA LEU A 128 5.27 8.06 -7.47
C LEU A 128 6.52 8.85 -7.08
N LEU A 129 7.52 8.20 -6.48
CA LEU A 129 8.74 8.87 -6.01
C LEU A 129 9.61 9.41 -7.15
N GLY A 130 9.51 8.84 -8.35
CA GLY A 130 10.17 9.35 -9.56
C GLY A 130 9.55 10.63 -10.13
N ARG A 131 8.44 11.13 -9.57
CA ARG A 131 7.77 12.33 -10.08
C ARG A 131 8.28 13.60 -9.41
N GLY A 132 8.54 14.63 -10.23
CA GLY A 132 8.96 15.95 -9.74
C GLY A 132 7.86 16.79 -9.08
N ASP A 133 6.59 16.39 -9.18
CA ASP A 133 5.44 17.10 -8.60
C ASP A 133 4.98 16.52 -7.25
N MET A 134 5.73 15.55 -6.71
CA MET A 134 5.46 15.00 -5.38
C MET A 134 6.08 15.88 -4.30
N PRO A 135 5.42 16.02 -3.13
CA PRO A 135 6.00 16.74 -2.02
C PRO A 135 7.32 16.06 -1.62
N PRO A 136 8.34 16.82 -1.19
CA PRO A 136 9.45 16.23 -0.45
C PRO A 136 8.83 15.54 0.76
N SER A 137 8.81 14.21 0.73
CA SER A 137 8.32 13.43 1.85
C SER A 137 9.42 13.46 2.89
N LYS A 138 9.05 13.64 4.16
CA LYS A 138 9.89 13.05 5.20
C LYS A 138 9.78 11.54 4.97
N ASP A 139 10.90 10.86 4.76
CA ASP A 139 10.89 9.42 4.45
C ASP A 139 10.22 8.60 5.56
N ASP A 140 10.15 9.17 6.77
CA ASP A 140 9.53 8.60 7.96
C ASP A 140 8.04 8.22 7.79
N ASP A 141 7.20 9.04 7.15
CA ASP A 141 5.77 8.75 6.96
C ASP A 141 5.56 7.52 6.06
N ILE A 142 6.27 7.49 4.92
CA ILE A 142 6.19 6.41 3.93
C ILE A 142 6.71 5.10 4.55
N PHE A 143 7.83 5.20 5.28
CA PHE A 143 8.46 4.04 5.89
C PHE A 143 7.62 3.46 7.03
N ARG A 144 7.07 4.31 7.90
CA ARG A 144 6.10 3.90 8.93
C ARG A 144 4.86 3.25 8.33
N ALA A 145 4.36 3.81 7.22
CA ALA A 145 3.18 3.29 6.55
C ALA A 145 3.42 1.85 6.03
N ALA A 146 4.55 1.60 5.33
CA ALA A 146 4.93 0.25 4.90
C ALA A 146 5.14 -0.71 6.09
N ALA A 147 5.80 -0.24 7.16
CA ALA A 147 6.09 -1.05 8.33
C ALA A 147 4.81 -1.45 9.09
N SER A 148 3.87 -0.53 9.25
CA SER A 148 2.56 -0.78 9.88
C SER A 148 1.68 -1.79 9.14
N ALA A 149 1.98 -2.03 7.85
CA ALA A 149 1.30 -3.02 7.03
C ALA A 149 2.12 -4.32 6.84
N GLY A 150 3.32 -4.41 7.43
CA GLY A 150 4.10 -5.64 7.45
C GLY A 150 4.91 -5.90 6.19
N HIS A 151 5.09 -4.90 5.32
CA HIS A 151 5.76 -5.08 4.02
C HIS A 151 7.28 -5.04 4.14
N LYS A 152 7.88 -6.15 4.58
CA LYS A 152 9.33 -6.27 4.80
C LYS A 152 10.17 -5.89 3.56
N GLU A 153 9.77 -6.32 2.38
CA GLU A 153 10.50 -6.05 1.13
C GLU A 153 10.47 -4.55 0.79
N THR A 154 9.33 -3.90 0.99
CA THR A 154 9.20 -2.44 0.80
C THR A 154 10.02 -1.68 1.84
N CYS A 155 9.99 -2.13 3.10
CA CYS A 155 10.84 -1.58 4.15
C CYS A 155 12.34 -1.73 3.84
N GLY A 156 12.78 -2.88 3.34
CA GLY A 156 14.17 -3.10 2.94
C GLY A 156 14.58 -2.24 1.75
N TRP A 157 13.69 -2.10 0.76
CA TRP A 157 13.91 -1.20 -0.37
C TRP A 157 14.01 0.27 0.06
N LEU A 158 13.20 0.72 1.01
CA LEU A 158 13.27 2.08 1.58
C LEU A 158 14.58 2.29 2.37
N LEU A 159 14.99 1.33 3.20
CA LEU A 159 16.25 1.41 3.95
C LEU A 159 17.47 1.55 3.03
N ALA A 160 17.48 0.83 1.90
CA ALA A 160 18.56 0.91 0.91
C ALA A 160 18.66 2.29 0.23
N LYS A 161 17.59 3.10 0.28
CA LYS A 161 17.56 4.46 -0.28
C LYS A 161 17.98 5.57 0.70
N SER A 162 18.65 5.21 1.80
CA SER A 162 19.23 6.12 2.80
C SER A 162 18.23 6.75 3.78
N CYS A 163 17.33 5.95 4.37
CA CYS A 163 16.51 6.42 5.49
C CYS A 163 17.38 6.71 6.75
N PRO A 164 17.19 7.86 7.42
CA PRO A 164 17.80 8.18 8.70
C PRO A 164 17.57 7.11 9.77
N GLU A 165 18.51 7.03 10.72
CA GLU A 165 18.47 6.07 11.84
C GLU A 165 17.22 6.21 12.73
N ALA A 166 16.85 7.45 13.07
CA ALA A 166 15.64 7.74 13.85
C ALA A 166 14.34 7.24 13.19
N ASP A 167 14.36 7.03 11.87
CA ASP A 167 13.20 6.53 11.14
C ASP A 167 13.07 5.01 11.27
N ARG A 168 14.14 4.29 11.62
CA ARG A 168 14.14 2.84 11.85
C ARG A 168 13.41 2.45 13.12
N TRP A 169 13.67 3.15 14.23
CA TRP A 169 12.95 2.96 15.49
C TRP A 169 11.45 3.26 15.35
N LYS A 170 11.11 4.37 14.68
CA LYS A 170 9.71 4.72 14.38
C LYS A 170 9.04 3.69 13.48
N ALA A 171 9.75 3.15 12.50
CA ALA A 171 9.25 2.07 11.66
C ALA A 171 9.06 0.77 12.46
N ALA A 172 10.00 0.42 13.34
CA ALA A 172 9.87 -0.74 14.23
C ALA A 172 8.65 -0.62 15.14
N ALA A 173 8.44 0.56 15.74
CA ALA A 173 7.24 0.85 16.52
C ALA A 173 5.95 0.75 15.69
N SER A 174 5.98 1.20 14.44
CA SER A 174 4.84 1.08 13.52
C SER A 174 4.56 -0.38 13.14
N ALA A 175 5.60 -1.18 12.92
CA ALA A 175 5.49 -2.62 12.70
C ALA A 175 4.91 -3.33 13.95
N ALA A 176 5.35 -2.93 15.15
CA ALA A 176 4.81 -3.41 16.41
C ALA A 176 3.32 -3.06 16.56
N ALA A 177 2.94 -1.82 16.24
CA ALA A 177 1.54 -1.38 16.25
C ALA A 177 0.65 -2.15 15.24
N GLY A 178 1.24 -2.65 14.14
CA GLY A 178 0.59 -3.55 13.19
C GLY A 178 0.65 -5.04 13.58
N GLY A 179 1.30 -5.39 14.69
CA GLY A 179 1.48 -6.78 15.14
C GLY A 179 2.52 -7.58 14.33
N HIS A 180 3.35 -6.92 13.53
CA HIS A 180 4.34 -7.54 12.66
C HIS A 180 5.67 -7.79 13.39
N VAL A 181 5.66 -8.71 14.38
CA VAL A 181 6.80 -8.98 15.28
C VAL A 181 8.09 -9.30 14.54
N ALA A 182 8.05 -10.14 13.50
CA ALA A 182 9.24 -10.50 12.74
C ALA A 182 9.84 -9.31 11.96
N LEU A 183 8.99 -8.39 11.46
CA LEU A 183 9.44 -7.17 10.81
C LEU A 183 9.99 -6.17 11.82
N MET A 184 9.32 -6.01 12.96
CA MET A 184 9.79 -5.19 14.08
C MET A 184 11.19 -5.64 14.53
N ASP A 185 11.38 -6.93 14.82
CA ASP A 185 12.69 -7.48 15.23
C ASP A 185 13.76 -7.25 14.15
N TRP A 186 13.40 -7.46 12.88
CA TRP A 186 14.31 -7.19 11.76
C TRP A 186 14.70 -5.70 11.66
N LEU A 187 13.76 -4.78 11.88
CA LEU A 187 14.03 -3.34 11.88
C LEU A 187 14.90 -2.92 13.06
N LEU A 188 14.66 -3.48 14.26
CA LEU A 188 15.48 -3.22 15.45
C LEU A 188 16.92 -3.71 15.30
N LEU A 189 17.14 -4.83 14.61
CA LEU A 189 18.50 -5.32 14.28
C LEU A 189 19.26 -4.36 13.36
N HIS A 190 18.56 -3.61 12.52
CA HIS A 190 19.15 -2.60 11.66
C HIS A 190 19.14 -1.22 12.31
N ALA A 191 18.63 -1.09 13.53
CA ALA A 191 18.65 0.16 14.25
C ALA A 191 19.92 0.25 15.11
N ALA A 192 20.53 1.43 15.20
CA ALA A 192 21.65 1.67 16.09
C ALA A 192 21.18 1.46 17.55
N PRO A 193 21.99 0.79 18.39
CA PRO A 193 21.68 0.65 19.80
C PRO A 193 21.58 2.04 20.44
N LEU A 194 20.49 2.28 21.16
CA LEU A 194 20.31 3.51 21.93
C LEU A 194 21.33 3.53 23.07
N MET A 195 21.94 4.69 23.32
CA MET A 195 22.97 4.84 24.35
C MET A 195 22.44 4.43 25.74
N GLU A 196 23.33 3.91 26.58
CA GLU A 196 22.99 3.60 27.98
C GLU A 196 22.63 4.89 28.73
N GLY A 197 21.40 4.95 29.26
CA GLY A 197 20.88 6.17 29.87
C GLY A 197 19.47 6.01 30.41
N ASP A 198 18.73 7.11 30.38
CA ASP A 198 17.28 7.12 30.64
C ASP A 198 16.52 6.55 29.44
N VAL A 199 15.27 6.14 29.68
CA VAL A 199 14.37 5.63 28.64
C VAL A 199 14.16 6.71 27.58
N THR A 200 14.34 6.36 26.30
CA THR A 200 14.15 7.33 25.19
C THR A 200 12.70 7.32 24.68
N ASP A 201 12.29 8.40 24.01
CA ASP A 201 10.94 8.46 23.42
C ASP A 201 10.76 7.41 22.31
N GLU A 202 11.83 6.99 21.63
CA GLU A 202 11.81 5.87 20.69
C GLU A 202 11.44 4.55 21.36
N GLU A 203 11.99 4.27 22.56
CA GLU A 203 11.66 3.07 23.33
C GLU A 203 10.21 3.13 23.83
N VAL A 204 9.76 4.29 24.32
CA VAL A 204 8.35 4.46 24.74
C VAL A 204 7.41 4.26 23.54
N THR A 205 7.77 4.79 22.37
CA THR A 205 6.99 4.64 21.13
C THR A 205 6.94 3.19 20.67
N LEU A 206 8.05 2.46 20.75
CA LEU A 206 8.10 1.02 20.48
C LEU A 206 7.20 0.24 21.44
N MET A 207 7.26 0.55 22.74
CA MET A 207 6.45 -0.10 23.76
C MET A 207 4.95 0.17 23.57
N ALA A 208 4.57 1.41 23.26
CA ALA A 208 3.18 1.75 22.95
C ALA A 208 2.70 1.02 21.68
N GLY A 209 3.53 0.94 20.64
CA GLY A 209 3.24 0.16 19.44
C GLY A 209 3.01 -1.32 19.77
N ALA A 210 3.91 -1.94 20.53
CA ALA A 210 3.76 -3.35 20.93
C ALA A 210 2.54 -3.58 21.82
N ALA A 211 2.23 -2.66 22.73
CA ALA A 211 1.03 -2.73 23.57
C ALA A 211 -0.25 -2.71 22.73
N ASN A 212 -0.28 -1.92 21.66
CA ASN A 212 -1.41 -1.82 20.76
C ASN A 212 -1.55 -3.03 19.82
N GLY A 213 -0.45 -3.51 19.22
CA GLY A 213 -0.52 -4.45 18.09
C GLY A 213 0.02 -5.87 18.33
N CYS A 214 0.93 -6.07 19.28
CA CYS A 214 1.57 -7.36 19.53
C CYS A 214 0.88 -8.12 20.67
N ASP A 215 1.16 -9.42 20.82
CA ASP A 215 0.71 -10.18 21.98
C ASP A 215 1.42 -9.77 23.29
N LEU A 216 0.84 -10.15 24.43
CA LEU A 216 1.35 -9.89 25.78
C LEU A 216 2.77 -10.45 25.95
N ARG A 217 3.07 -11.60 25.36
CA ARG A 217 4.41 -12.21 25.45
C ARG A 217 5.47 -11.33 24.80
N THR A 218 5.17 -10.76 23.63
CA THR A 218 6.05 -9.85 22.92
C THR A 218 6.22 -8.55 23.71
N LEU A 219 5.12 -8.01 24.27
CA LEU A 219 5.17 -6.83 25.13
C LEU A 219 6.06 -7.07 26.37
N GLN A 220 5.90 -8.21 27.04
CA GLN A 220 6.73 -8.63 28.18
C GLN A 220 8.20 -8.74 27.81
N ARG A 221 8.51 -9.37 26.67
CA ARG A 221 9.87 -9.50 26.15
C ARG A 221 10.52 -8.12 25.95
N LEU A 222 9.84 -7.22 25.24
CA LEU A 222 10.35 -5.88 24.97
C LEU A 222 10.52 -5.06 26.25
N HIS A 223 9.58 -5.18 27.18
CA HIS A 223 9.67 -4.51 28.47
C HIS A 223 10.89 -4.98 29.26
N HIS A 224 11.12 -6.29 29.35
CA HIS A 224 12.30 -6.84 29.99
C HIS A 224 13.60 -6.32 29.37
N THR A 225 13.68 -6.31 28.03
CA THR A 225 14.88 -5.86 27.31
C THR A 225 15.16 -4.37 27.45
N HIS A 226 14.13 -3.51 27.41
CA HIS A 226 14.32 -2.06 27.29
C HIS A 226 14.06 -1.28 28.59
N MET A 227 13.27 -1.82 29.52
CA MET A 227 12.76 -1.07 30.68
C MET A 227 13.23 -1.64 32.03
N GLU A 228 13.44 -2.95 32.14
CA GLU A 228 13.91 -3.55 33.40
C GLU A 228 15.39 -3.16 33.66
N GLY A 229 15.65 -2.55 34.83
CA GLY A 229 16.96 -2.01 35.22
C GLY A 229 17.14 -0.49 35.02
N ARG A 230 16.34 0.15 34.16
CA ARG A 230 16.42 1.61 33.90
C ARG A 230 15.36 2.44 34.63
N ARG A 231 14.28 1.80 35.08
CA ARG A 231 13.15 2.41 35.79
C ARG A 231 13.44 3.01 37.17
N ALA A 232 14.52 2.61 37.82
CA ALA A 232 14.88 3.15 39.14
C ALA A 232 15.44 4.58 39.09
N ARG A 233 15.62 5.17 37.89
CA ARG A 233 16.32 6.46 37.69
C ARG A 233 15.46 7.62 37.19
N THR A 234 14.21 7.40 36.77
CA THR A 234 13.44 8.43 36.04
C THR A 234 12.32 9.08 36.86
N VAL A 235 12.50 10.37 37.18
CA VAL A 235 11.48 11.29 37.74
C VAL A 235 10.48 11.76 36.65
N ARG A 236 10.64 11.33 35.39
CA ARG A 236 9.91 11.84 34.22
C ARG A 236 8.83 10.89 33.62
N GLY A 237 8.46 9.82 34.32
CA GLY A 237 7.81 8.65 33.69
C GLY A 237 6.27 8.60 33.63
N ARG A 238 5.50 9.56 34.15
CA ARG A 238 4.03 9.40 34.23
C ARG A 238 3.36 9.43 32.85
N ASP A 239 3.62 10.45 32.05
CA ASP A 239 2.99 10.63 30.72
C ASP A 239 3.41 9.54 29.73
N GLU A 240 4.66 9.08 29.83
CA GLU A 240 5.19 7.95 29.05
C GLU A 240 4.50 6.63 29.42
N MET A 241 4.33 6.38 30.71
CA MET A 241 3.61 5.22 31.20
C MET A 241 2.14 5.27 30.76
N GLU A 242 1.49 6.43 30.88
CA GLU A 242 0.11 6.65 30.44
C GLU A 242 -0.10 6.34 28.95
N ARG A 243 0.84 6.74 28.08
CA ARG A 243 0.80 6.40 26.65
C ARG A 243 0.82 4.90 26.41
N ILE A 244 1.68 4.15 27.09
CA ILE A 244 1.81 2.69 26.91
C ILE A 244 0.55 1.97 27.38
N ILE A 245 0.03 2.31 28.56
CA ILE A 245 -1.18 1.66 29.09
C ILE A 245 -2.44 2.03 28.28
N SER A 246 -2.54 3.28 27.81
CA SER A 246 -3.63 3.69 26.91
C SER A 246 -3.60 2.93 25.59
N ALA A 247 -2.40 2.68 25.05
CA ALA A 247 -2.23 1.86 23.85
C ALA A 247 -2.64 0.39 24.09
N ALA A 248 -2.34 -0.18 25.27
CA ALA A 248 -2.81 -1.51 25.66
C ALA A 248 -4.34 -1.58 25.73
N ALA A 249 -4.97 -0.60 26.38
CA ALA A 249 -6.44 -0.51 26.48
C ALA A 249 -7.12 -0.33 25.11
N GLY A 250 -6.47 0.40 24.19
CA GLY A 250 -6.91 0.56 22.80
C GLY A 250 -6.65 -0.64 21.89
N SER A 251 -5.92 -1.66 22.37
CA SER A 251 -5.48 -2.79 21.54
C SER A 251 -6.64 -3.59 20.98
N LEU A 252 -6.50 -4.03 19.73
CA LEU A 252 -7.49 -4.88 19.05
C LEU A 252 -7.19 -6.39 19.17
N THR A 253 -6.12 -6.76 19.88
CA THR A 253 -5.80 -8.16 20.13
C THR A 253 -6.66 -8.71 21.27
N ALA A 254 -6.90 -10.02 21.28
CA ALA A 254 -7.79 -10.66 22.26
C ALA A 254 -7.28 -10.58 23.71
N ASP A 255 -5.99 -10.32 23.89
CA ASP A 255 -5.29 -10.27 25.18
C ASP A 255 -5.11 -8.83 25.72
N TRP A 256 -5.81 -7.84 25.17
CA TRP A 256 -5.71 -6.44 25.59
C TRP A 256 -5.89 -6.27 27.11
N GLN A 257 -6.86 -6.97 27.71
CA GLN A 257 -7.15 -6.88 29.14
C GLN A 257 -5.98 -7.42 29.96
N ALA A 258 -5.40 -8.56 29.55
CA ALA A 258 -4.24 -9.14 30.19
C ALA A 258 -3.00 -8.22 30.10
N LYS A 259 -2.85 -7.44 29.02
CA LYS A 259 -1.81 -6.41 28.91
C LYS A 259 -2.03 -5.27 29.91
N VAL A 260 -3.26 -4.78 30.03
CA VAL A 260 -3.60 -3.70 30.97
C VAL A 260 -3.35 -4.16 32.41
N GLU A 261 -3.90 -5.31 32.82
CA GLU A 261 -3.71 -5.87 34.17
C GLU A 261 -2.23 -6.08 34.49
N TRP A 262 -1.45 -6.61 33.53
CA TRP A 262 -0.02 -6.81 33.68
C TRP A 262 0.76 -5.49 33.84
N LEU A 263 0.36 -4.43 33.11
CA LEU A 263 0.96 -3.10 33.25
C LEU A 263 0.57 -2.46 34.59
N GLU A 264 -0.69 -2.52 35.01
CA GLU A 264 -1.15 -1.99 36.31
C GLU A 264 -0.40 -2.62 37.49
N ALA A 265 -0.20 -3.94 37.46
CA ALA A 265 0.59 -4.66 38.46
C ALA A 265 2.04 -4.15 38.60
N ARG A 266 2.53 -3.39 37.61
CA ARG A 266 3.88 -2.81 37.55
C ARG A 266 3.87 -1.30 37.81
N GLY A 267 2.78 -0.76 38.35
CA GLY A 267 2.64 0.63 38.77
C GLY A 267 2.29 1.61 37.64
N TYR A 268 1.87 1.13 36.47
CA TYR A 268 1.32 2.01 35.44
C TYR A 268 0.02 2.66 35.93
N PRO A 269 -0.19 3.96 35.64
CA PRO A 269 -1.38 4.67 36.11
C PRO A 269 -2.63 4.05 35.49
N ARG A 270 -3.68 3.85 36.28
CA ARG A 270 -4.97 3.42 35.74
C ARG A 270 -5.47 4.48 34.76
N THR A 271 -5.76 4.07 33.53
CA THR A 271 -6.32 4.98 32.54
C THR A 271 -7.73 5.36 32.95
N ALA A 272 -7.96 6.62 33.31
CA ALA A 272 -9.32 7.16 33.25
C ALA A 272 -9.74 7.15 31.77
N SER A 273 -10.94 6.67 31.46
CA SER A 273 -11.49 6.54 30.11
C SER A 273 -11.37 7.85 29.31
N SER A 274 -10.26 8.04 28.62
CA SER A 274 -10.01 9.18 27.75
C SER A 274 -10.41 8.76 26.34
N CYS A 275 -11.68 9.00 26.02
CA CYS A 275 -12.25 8.78 24.70
C CYS A 275 -11.83 9.88 23.71
N ASP A 276 -10.54 10.14 23.55
CA ASP A 276 -10.07 11.04 22.48
C ASP A 276 -9.38 10.22 21.37
N GLY A 277 -10.22 9.68 20.49
CA GLY A 277 -9.81 9.17 19.17
C GLY A 277 -9.77 7.65 19.00
N ALA A 278 -10.96 7.04 18.91
CA ALA A 278 -11.31 5.77 18.24
C ALA A 278 -10.14 4.81 17.83
N PRO A 279 -9.99 3.69 18.55
CA PRO A 279 -10.48 2.40 18.01
C PRO A 279 -11.31 1.53 18.99
N ALA A 280 -11.31 1.83 20.29
CA ALA A 280 -12.01 1.01 21.30
C ALA A 280 -13.54 0.98 21.14
N ALA A 281 -14.14 2.07 20.63
CA ALA A 281 -15.59 2.15 20.40
C ALA A 281 -16.11 1.29 19.23
N CYS A 282 -15.21 0.78 18.37
CA CYS A 282 -15.56 -0.13 17.27
C CYS A 282 -15.23 -1.60 17.58
N ALA A 283 -14.69 -1.88 18.78
CA ALA A 283 -14.35 -3.23 19.18
C ALA A 283 -15.60 -3.96 19.73
N PRO A 284 -15.79 -5.26 19.41
CA PRO A 284 -16.96 -6.02 19.84
C PRO A 284 -17.12 -6.14 21.36
N ASP A 285 -16.08 -5.78 22.12
CA ASP A 285 -15.92 -5.79 23.55
C ASP A 285 -15.82 -4.37 24.15
N ALA A 286 -16.44 -3.36 23.51
CA ALA A 286 -16.37 -1.96 23.93
C ALA A 286 -16.86 -1.71 25.37
N LEU A 287 -17.84 -2.48 25.88
CA LEU A 287 -18.39 -2.30 27.23
C LEU A 287 -17.38 -2.58 28.36
N PRO A 288 -16.70 -3.75 28.40
CA PRO A 288 -15.64 -3.98 29.38
C PRO A 288 -14.42 -3.05 29.23
N ARG A 289 -14.26 -2.33 28.11
CA ARG A 289 -13.20 -1.31 27.95
C ARG A 289 -13.55 0.05 28.56
N MET A 290 -14.82 0.27 28.94
CA MET A 290 -15.32 1.54 29.49
C MET A 290 -15.53 1.52 31.02
N GLN A 291 -15.26 0.38 31.69
CA GLN A 291 -15.41 0.18 33.13
C GLN A 291 -14.07 0.24 33.84
#